data_AF-A0A8D2J287-F1
#
_entry.id   AF-A0A8D2J287-F1
#
_cell.length_a   1.000
_cell.length_b   1.000
_cell.length_c   1.000
_cell.angle_alpha   90.00
_cell.angle_beta   90.00
_cell.angle_gamma   90.00
#
_symmetry.space_group_name_H-M   'P 1'
#
loop_
_entity.id
_entity.type
_entity.pdbx_description
1 polymer ?
#
loop_
_entity_poly.entity_id
_entity_poly.type
_entity_poly.pdbx_seq_one_letter_code
_entity_poly.pdbx_strand_id
1 'polypeptide(L)'
;MGFKLLMTKGFSWSPTHGNLWVLFMALLHSYLTTFAVSALDPRYPLETKDVLIAQPNSPLSYPFQGVEVMPLHTVILPGRSSAVAKPAVILQASFGALNTLADVSEDVVRGRGEKLLNISTRHVQLLNHILKHVTYTSTKYMLDAVDVGEFEATAGFPVTIRQPALPRLFDPGPDNNINNMVTITTKTFLRYHKLRVLIKSIRLYYPNMTIIVADDSENPEMIKEANVEQFIMPFGKGWFAGRNLAISQVTTKYYLWVDDDFLFTDQTKIEKLVDVLENSNLDVVGGSVAGNDYKFKITYEEGEDSSCLHLRYGSYHRLEGFPNCVVTSGVVNFFLARTEESRRVGFDPKLLRVAHSEYFMDGLGNLRVGSCNHVVVGHQPRHSATNSQEETSEKTYGKFRMSTQAEVRFKLALHYFKNRMKCYTKA
;
A
#
# COMPACT_ATOMS: atom_id res chain seq x y z
N MET A 1 35.56 -2.61 2.65
CA MET A 1 36.57 -1.87 3.44
C MET A 1 37.02 -0.68 2.59
N GLY A 2 36.60 0.54 2.90
CA GLY A 2 36.93 1.71 2.06
C GLY A 2 36.03 2.96 2.13
N PHE A 3 35.05 3.05 3.04
CA PHE A 3 34.13 4.21 3.09
C PHE A 3 34.08 4.95 4.44
N LYS A 4 35.11 4.80 5.28
CA LYS A 4 35.11 5.37 6.65
C LYS A 4 36.22 6.38 6.94
N LEU A 5 36.86 6.96 5.93
CA LEU A 5 38.00 7.85 6.15
C LEU A 5 38.04 9.04 5.19
N LEU A 6 37.04 9.94 5.22
CA LEU A 6 37.13 11.21 4.47
C LEU A 6 36.24 12.35 5.00
N MET A 7 35.91 12.34 6.29
CA MET A 7 35.12 13.41 6.93
C MET A 7 35.85 14.08 8.11
N THR A 8 37.18 13.99 8.17
CA THR A 8 37.98 14.66 9.20
C THR A 8 39.36 15.03 8.69
N LYS A 9 39.45 16.08 7.87
CA LYS A 9 40.57 17.05 7.80
C LYS A 9 40.30 18.06 6.70
N GLY A 10 40.28 19.34 7.06
CA GLY A 10 40.13 20.45 6.12
C GLY A 10 41.24 20.43 5.08
N PHE A 11 40.85 20.33 3.80
CA PHE A 11 41.73 20.49 2.66
C PHE A 11 41.52 21.87 2.05
N SER A 12 42.58 22.66 1.97
CA SER A 12 42.62 23.88 1.15
C SER A 12 42.72 23.49 -0.33
N TRP A 13 41.94 24.17 -1.17
CA TRP A 13 41.77 23.84 -2.59
C TRP A 13 42.78 24.57 -3.48
N SER A 14 43.36 23.84 -4.45
CA SER A 14 44.09 24.42 -5.60
C SER A 14 43.30 24.18 -6.90
N PRO A 15 43.40 25.04 -7.93
CA PRO A 15 42.42 25.11 -9.02
C PRO A 15 42.58 24.05 -10.12
N THR A 16 43.45 23.05 -9.96
CA THR A 16 43.83 22.12 -11.05
C THR A 16 43.04 20.82 -11.11
N HIS A 17 42.06 20.61 -10.21
CA HIS A 17 41.37 19.31 -10.06
C HIS A 17 39.88 19.31 -10.47
N GLY A 18 39.39 20.38 -11.11
CA GLY A 18 37.97 20.54 -11.47
C GLY A 18 37.39 19.40 -12.32
N ASN A 19 38.17 18.85 -13.27
CA ASN A 19 37.68 17.81 -14.18
C ASN A 19 37.46 16.44 -13.51
N LEU A 20 38.26 16.08 -12.50
CA LEU A 20 38.10 14.79 -11.80
C LEU A 20 36.86 14.81 -10.89
N TRP A 21 36.56 15.97 -10.30
CA TRP A 21 35.41 16.16 -9.41
C TRP A 21 34.08 16.16 -10.17
N VAL A 22 34.07 16.76 -11.37
CA VAL A 22 32.92 16.69 -12.29
C VAL A 22 32.68 15.25 -12.74
N LEU A 23 33.73 14.49 -13.06
CA LEU A 23 33.60 13.07 -13.43
C LEU A 23 33.08 12.23 -12.26
N PHE A 24 33.58 12.46 -11.04
CA PHE A 24 33.12 11.77 -9.85
C PHE A 24 31.65 12.08 -9.53
N MET A 25 31.23 13.34 -9.66
CA MET A 25 29.84 13.73 -9.47
C MET A 25 28.92 13.19 -10.56
N ALA A 26 29.37 13.14 -11.82
CA ALA A 26 28.61 12.54 -12.91
C ALA A 26 28.45 11.03 -12.72
N LEU A 27 29.50 10.32 -12.29
CA LEU A 27 29.44 8.90 -11.96
C LEU A 27 28.54 8.64 -10.74
N LEU A 28 28.63 9.46 -9.69
CA LEU A 28 27.76 9.37 -8.52
C LEU A 28 26.30 9.61 -8.90
N HIS A 29 26.03 10.63 -9.74
CA HIS A 29 24.68 10.93 -10.21
C HIS A 29 24.12 9.82 -11.10
N SER A 30 24.93 9.27 -12.03
CA SER A 30 24.55 8.14 -12.88
C SER A 30 24.30 6.86 -12.08
N TYR A 31 25.12 6.60 -11.06
CA TYR A 31 24.94 5.46 -10.16
C TYR A 31 23.66 5.63 -9.33
N LEU A 32 23.47 6.80 -8.69
CA LEU A 32 22.27 7.09 -7.91
C LEU A 32 20.98 7.05 -8.75
N THR A 33 21.01 7.51 -10.00
CA THR A 33 19.85 7.45 -10.91
C THR A 33 19.56 6.02 -11.35
N THR A 34 20.57 5.23 -11.71
CA THR A 34 20.38 3.82 -12.09
C THR A 34 19.84 2.99 -10.92
N PHE A 35 20.37 3.23 -9.71
CA PHE A 35 19.88 2.59 -8.47
C PHE A 35 18.47 3.04 -8.10
N ALA A 36 18.14 4.32 -8.25
CA ALA A 36 16.78 4.80 -8.01
C ALA A 36 15.77 4.16 -8.98
N VAL A 37 16.14 3.97 -10.24
CA VAL A 37 15.29 3.32 -11.24
C VAL A 37 15.07 1.84 -10.93
N SER A 38 16.08 1.10 -10.46
CA SER A 38 15.93 -0.31 -10.06
C SER A 38 15.23 -0.50 -8.71
N ALA A 39 15.23 0.52 -7.83
CA ALA A 39 14.59 0.49 -6.51
C ALA A 39 13.13 0.97 -6.50
N LEU A 40 12.62 1.48 -7.64
CA LEU A 40 11.21 1.82 -7.80
C LEU A 40 10.37 0.55 -7.80
N ASP A 41 9.39 0.49 -6.90
CA ASP A 41 8.37 -0.57 -6.90
C ASP A 41 7.62 -0.53 -8.24
N PRO A 42 7.54 -1.64 -9.01
CA PRO A 42 6.86 -1.70 -10.30
C PRO A 42 5.34 -1.42 -10.23
N ARG A 43 4.79 -1.09 -9.05
CA ARG A 43 3.44 -0.55 -8.82
C ARG A 43 3.35 0.97 -8.83
N TYR A 44 4.51 1.64 -8.87
CA TYR A 44 4.63 3.01 -9.37
C TYR A 44 5.28 3.03 -10.75
N PRO A 45 4.75 2.34 -11.79
CA PRO A 45 4.81 3.03 -13.06
C PRO A 45 4.09 4.36 -12.77
N LEU A 46 4.65 5.49 -13.21
CA LEU A 46 3.76 6.59 -13.52
C LEU A 46 2.86 6.10 -14.67
N GLU A 47 1.89 5.23 -14.38
CA GLU A 47 0.65 5.18 -15.13
C GLU A 47 -0.05 6.49 -14.77
N THR A 48 0.48 7.58 -15.33
CA THR A 48 -0.33 8.76 -15.58
C THR A 48 -1.53 8.24 -16.32
N LYS A 49 -2.74 8.42 -15.77
CA LYS A 49 -3.96 8.12 -16.51
C LYS A 49 -3.81 8.79 -17.87
N ASP A 50 -3.80 7.99 -18.93
CA ASP A 50 -3.68 8.54 -20.27
C ASP A 50 -4.74 9.63 -20.44
N VAL A 51 -4.30 10.78 -20.94
CA VAL A 51 -5.24 11.87 -21.23
C VAL A 51 -6.08 11.42 -22.41
N LEU A 52 -7.33 11.05 -22.14
CA LEU A 52 -8.26 10.67 -23.17
C LEU A 52 -8.97 11.92 -23.68
N ILE A 53 -8.81 12.18 -24.98
CA ILE A 53 -9.46 13.29 -25.67
C ILE A 53 -10.73 12.78 -26.35
N ALA A 54 -11.86 13.44 -26.10
CA ALA A 54 -13.12 13.09 -26.73
C ALA A 54 -13.08 13.45 -28.22
N GLN A 55 -13.50 12.49 -29.05
CA GLN A 55 -13.64 12.68 -30.50
C GLN A 55 -14.76 13.70 -30.81
N PRO A 56 -14.66 14.45 -31.91
CA PRO A 56 -15.49 15.63 -32.17
C PRO A 56 -16.92 15.27 -32.63
N ASN A 57 -17.77 14.85 -31.70
CA ASN A 57 -19.24 15.00 -31.83
C ASN A 57 -19.71 16.38 -31.33
N SER A 58 -18.75 17.18 -30.84
CA SER A 58 -18.84 18.60 -30.48
C SER A 58 -17.85 19.35 -31.36
N PRO A 59 -18.06 20.64 -31.70
CA PRO A 59 -17.12 21.42 -32.51
C PRO A 59 -15.72 21.57 -31.88
N LEU A 60 -15.52 21.13 -30.64
CA LEU A 60 -14.27 21.21 -29.87
C LEU A 60 -13.80 19.78 -29.47
N SER A 61 -12.49 19.55 -29.25
CA SER A 61 -11.88 18.27 -28.77
C SER A 61 -11.27 18.31 -27.34
N TYR A 62 -11.89 17.75 -26.30
CA TYR A 62 -11.61 18.02 -24.85
C TYR A 62 -11.01 16.83 -24.15
N PRO A 63 -10.26 17.03 -23.05
CA PRO A 63 -9.95 15.93 -22.17
C PRO A 63 -11.22 15.52 -21.41
N PHE A 64 -11.64 14.28 -21.54
CA PHE A 64 -12.71 13.73 -20.69
C PHE A 64 -12.15 12.85 -19.56
N GLN A 65 -10.84 12.57 -19.57
CA GLN A 65 -10.12 11.86 -18.51
C GLN A 65 -8.63 12.23 -18.53
N GLY A 66 -7.97 12.13 -17.38
CA GLY A 66 -6.51 12.11 -17.26
C GLY A 66 -5.84 13.45 -16.97
N VAL A 67 -6.57 14.56 -16.90
CA VAL A 67 -5.99 15.84 -16.46
C VAL A 67 -5.85 15.82 -14.95
N GLU A 68 -4.60 15.88 -14.47
CA GLU A 68 -4.28 15.96 -13.05
C GLU A 68 -3.50 17.25 -12.74
N VAL A 69 -3.78 17.85 -11.59
CA VAL A 69 -3.07 19.02 -11.09
C VAL A 69 -2.85 18.91 -9.59
N MET A 70 -1.70 19.37 -9.10
CA MET A 70 -1.47 19.47 -7.67
C MET A 70 -2.35 20.57 -7.05
N PRO A 71 -2.75 20.46 -5.77
CA PRO A 71 -3.43 21.54 -5.09
C PRO A 71 -2.63 22.84 -5.18
N LEU A 72 -3.30 23.96 -5.46
CA LEU A 72 -2.67 25.29 -5.61
C LEU A 72 -1.68 25.41 -6.78
N HIS A 73 -1.68 24.47 -7.73
CA HIS A 73 -0.84 24.50 -8.93
C HIS A 73 -1.66 24.74 -10.20
N THR A 74 -0.95 25.02 -11.28
CA THR A 74 -1.51 25.27 -12.61
C THR A 74 -1.10 24.16 -13.57
N VAL A 75 -2.04 23.74 -14.42
CA VAL A 75 -1.81 22.79 -15.51
C VAL A 75 -2.36 23.36 -16.81
N ILE A 76 -1.70 23.06 -17.94
CA ILE A 76 -2.26 23.34 -19.26
C ILE A 76 -3.33 22.30 -19.56
N LEU A 77 -4.51 22.73 -20.00
CA LEU A 77 -5.58 21.81 -20.37
C LEU A 77 -5.27 21.22 -21.76
N PRO A 78 -5.05 19.90 -21.87
CA PRO A 78 -4.72 19.24 -23.13
C PRO A 78 -5.95 19.08 -24.03
N GLY A 79 -5.77 19.27 -25.34
CA GLY A 79 -6.83 19.21 -26.34
C GLY A 79 -7.42 20.59 -26.66
N ARG A 80 -7.92 20.79 -27.88
CA ARG A 80 -8.67 22.03 -28.21
C ARG A 80 -8.39 22.67 -29.57
N SER A 81 -8.72 22.02 -30.68
CA SER A 81 -8.95 22.71 -31.96
C SER A 81 -10.45 22.74 -32.26
N SER A 82 -10.98 23.89 -32.67
CA SER A 82 -12.30 24.01 -33.28
C SER A 82 -12.22 23.68 -34.78
N ALA A 83 -13.10 22.79 -35.26
CA ALA A 83 -13.26 22.53 -36.69
C ALA A 83 -14.21 23.55 -37.38
N VAL A 84 -14.90 24.38 -36.59
CA VAL A 84 -15.94 25.31 -37.06
C VAL A 84 -15.66 26.72 -36.54
N ALA A 85 -15.92 27.73 -37.38
CA ALA A 85 -15.83 29.14 -37.00
C ALA A 85 -16.99 29.54 -36.08
N LYS A 86 -16.92 29.18 -34.80
CA LYS A 86 -17.77 29.77 -33.77
C LYS A 86 -17.17 31.11 -33.31
N PRO A 87 -17.97 32.19 -33.22
CA PRO A 87 -17.48 33.52 -32.89
C PRO A 87 -17.09 33.68 -31.41
N ALA A 88 -17.58 32.82 -30.52
CA ALA A 88 -17.25 32.85 -29.09
C ALA A 88 -17.26 31.44 -28.48
N VAL A 89 -16.37 31.21 -27.51
CA VAL A 89 -16.27 30.00 -26.70
C VAL A 89 -16.25 30.40 -25.23
N ILE A 90 -17.12 29.76 -24.44
CA ILE A 90 -17.18 29.95 -22.99
C ILE A 90 -16.67 28.69 -22.30
N LEU A 91 -15.74 28.89 -21.38
CA LEU A 91 -15.18 27.90 -20.49
C LEU A 91 -15.54 28.27 -19.07
N GLN A 92 -16.04 27.31 -18.29
CA GLN A 92 -16.42 27.54 -16.90
C GLN A 92 -15.89 26.42 -16.01
N ALA A 93 -15.21 26.72 -14.92
CA ALA A 93 -14.84 25.76 -13.88
C ALA A 93 -15.80 25.86 -12.69
N SER A 94 -16.00 24.78 -11.94
CA SER A 94 -16.87 24.83 -10.75
C SER A 94 -16.19 25.61 -9.61
N PHE A 95 -14.88 25.47 -9.45
CA PHE A 95 -14.16 26.24 -8.42
C PHE A 95 -12.73 26.68 -8.74
N GLY A 96 -12.03 26.03 -9.66
CA GLY A 96 -10.71 26.47 -10.12
C GLY A 96 -10.76 27.75 -10.95
N ALA A 97 -9.58 28.32 -11.19
CA ALA A 97 -9.42 29.49 -12.03
C ALA A 97 -8.94 29.08 -13.42
N LEU A 98 -9.46 29.73 -14.45
CA LEU A 98 -9.13 29.51 -15.85
C LEU A 98 -8.33 30.70 -16.38
N ASN A 99 -7.31 30.42 -17.18
CA ASN A 99 -6.51 31.45 -17.85
C ASN A 99 -6.03 30.93 -19.21
N THR A 100 -5.28 31.73 -19.95
CA THR A 100 -4.58 31.30 -21.17
C THR A 100 -3.21 31.94 -21.25
N LEU A 101 -2.19 31.16 -21.65
CA LEU A 101 -0.84 31.65 -21.90
C LEU A 101 -0.72 32.39 -23.25
N ALA A 102 -1.79 32.43 -24.06
CA ALA A 102 -1.81 33.19 -25.30
C ALA A 102 -1.82 34.70 -25.03
N ASP A 103 -0.90 35.40 -25.70
CA ASP A 103 -0.77 36.86 -25.66
C ASP A 103 -1.83 37.49 -26.58
N VAL A 104 -2.97 37.84 -25.98
CA VAL A 104 -4.14 38.43 -26.64
C VAL A 104 -4.81 39.43 -25.71
N SER A 105 -5.41 40.48 -26.28
CA SER A 105 -6.06 41.55 -25.52
C SER A 105 -7.26 41.05 -24.70
N GLU A 106 -7.62 41.82 -23.67
CA GLU A 106 -8.83 41.61 -22.85
C GLU A 106 -10.14 41.67 -23.67
N ASP A 107 -10.12 42.31 -24.85
CA ASP A 107 -11.27 42.31 -25.75
C ASP A 107 -11.51 40.94 -26.40
N VAL A 108 -10.45 40.15 -26.56
CA VAL A 108 -10.50 38.81 -27.15
C VAL A 108 -10.70 37.76 -26.06
N VAL A 109 -10.07 37.90 -24.90
CA VAL A 109 -10.19 36.95 -23.77
C VAL A 109 -10.53 37.71 -22.49
N ARG A 110 -11.70 37.42 -21.92
CA ARG A 110 -12.19 38.01 -20.67
C ARG A 110 -12.26 36.97 -19.57
N GLY A 111 -12.06 37.40 -18.31
CA GLY A 111 -12.18 36.54 -17.13
C GLY A 111 -10.93 35.71 -16.85
N ARG A 112 -9.75 36.24 -17.17
CA ARG A 112 -8.47 35.59 -16.85
C ARG A 112 -8.30 35.48 -15.33
N GLY A 113 -7.98 34.29 -14.85
CA GLY A 113 -7.84 34.02 -13.41
C GLY A 113 -9.17 33.82 -12.68
N GLU A 114 -10.30 33.91 -13.39
CA GLU A 114 -11.62 33.69 -12.83
C GLU A 114 -12.13 32.28 -13.16
N LYS A 115 -13.27 31.90 -12.58
CA LYS A 115 -13.92 30.62 -12.91
C LYS A 115 -14.49 30.57 -14.32
N LEU A 116 -14.76 31.72 -14.93
CA LEU A 116 -15.39 31.85 -16.23
C LEU A 116 -14.42 32.55 -17.18
N LEU A 117 -14.02 31.86 -18.25
CA LEU A 117 -13.16 32.39 -19.29
C LEU A 117 -13.95 32.48 -20.61
N ASN A 118 -14.07 33.69 -21.14
CA ASN A 118 -14.80 33.95 -22.39
C ASN A 118 -13.83 34.37 -23.49
N ILE A 119 -13.81 33.60 -24.59
CA ILE A 119 -12.93 33.82 -25.74
C ILE A 119 -13.81 34.24 -26.93
N SER A 120 -13.63 35.45 -27.45
CA SER A 120 -14.40 36.00 -28.56
C SER A 120 -13.49 36.39 -29.72
N THR A 121 -13.56 35.65 -30.83
CA THR A 121 -12.80 35.95 -32.04
C THR A 121 -13.45 35.34 -33.29
N ARG A 122 -13.32 36.03 -34.42
CA ARG A 122 -13.78 35.54 -35.74
C ARG A 122 -12.72 34.70 -36.45
N HIS A 123 -11.49 34.66 -35.93
CA HIS A 123 -10.37 33.97 -36.56
C HIS A 123 -10.15 32.60 -35.91
N VAL A 124 -10.48 31.53 -36.66
CA VAL A 124 -10.34 30.13 -36.19
C VAL A 124 -8.92 29.80 -35.75
N GLN A 125 -7.92 30.31 -36.47
CA GLN A 125 -6.50 30.09 -36.13
C GLN A 125 -6.15 30.70 -34.76
N LEU A 126 -6.64 31.91 -34.48
CA LEU A 126 -6.43 32.57 -33.20
C LEU A 126 -7.18 31.85 -32.07
N LEU A 127 -8.43 31.44 -32.32
CA LEU A 127 -9.21 30.64 -31.37
C LEU A 127 -8.48 29.35 -31.00
N ASN A 128 -8.00 28.60 -32.00
CA ASN A 128 -7.26 27.36 -31.79
C ASN A 128 -5.93 27.62 -31.06
N HIS A 129 -5.26 28.73 -31.36
CA HIS A 129 -4.06 29.13 -30.62
C HIS A 129 -4.37 29.41 -29.15
N ILE A 130 -5.44 30.15 -28.84
CA ILE A 130 -5.85 30.44 -27.45
C ILE A 130 -6.22 29.15 -26.70
N LEU A 131 -7.06 28.31 -27.31
CA LEU A 131 -7.54 27.05 -26.72
C LEU A 131 -6.39 26.09 -26.39
N LYS A 132 -5.36 26.02 -27.25
CA LYS A 132 -4.15 25.20 -27.02
C LYS A 132 -3.37 25.64 -25.78
N HIS A 133 -3.55 26.87 -25.32
CA HIS A 133 -2.81 27.47 -24.22
C HIS A 133 -3.67 27.77 -22.99
N VAL A 134 -4.92 27.28 -22.95
CA VAL A 134 -5.76 27.42 -21.76
C VAL A 134 -5.15 26.66 -20.59
N THR A 135 -5.15 27.29 -19.42
CA THR A 135 -4.66 26.71 -18.17
C THR A 135 -5.77 26.64 -17.14
N TYR A 136 -5.70 25.62 -16.30
CA TYR A 136 -6.48 25.49 -15.09
C TYR A 136 -5.58 25.64 -13.88
N THR A 137 -5.97 26.47 -12.93
CA THR A 137 -5.31 26.64 -11.64
C THR A 137 -6.23 26.16 -10.53
N SER A 138 -5.75 25.21 -9.74
CA SER A 138 -6.42 24.83 -8.49
C SER A 138 -6.33 25.99 -7.50
N THR A 139 -7.46 26.50 -7.02
CA THR A 139 -7.51 27.68 -6.13
C THR A 139 -7.67 27.33 -4.66
N LYS A 140 -7.92 26.05 -4.36
CA LYS A 140 -8.13 25.54 -2.99
C LYS A 140 -7.25 24.33 -2.76
N TYR A 141 -6.79 24.18 -1.51
CA TYR A 141 -6.11 22.97 -1.10
C TYR A 141 -7.14 21.85 -0.87
N MET A 142 -7.27 20.93 -1.82
CA MET A 142 -8.15 19.76 -1.73
C MET A 142 -7.41 18.52 -2.22
N LEU A 143 -7.58 17.41 -1.51
CA LEU A 143 -6.99 16.11 -1.88
C LEU A 143 -8.05 15.24 -2.53
N ASP A 144 -7.70 14.62 -3.65
CA ASP A 144 -8.54 13.71 -4.43
C ASP A 144 -9.90 14.30 -4.84
N ALA A 145 -9.94 15.62 -5.06
CA ALA A 145 -11.12 16.31 -5.55
C ALA A 145 -11.17 16.30 -7.09
N VAL A 146 -12.37 16.35 -7.65
CA VAL A 146 -12.56 16.53 -9.09
C VAL A 146 -13.30 17.85 -9.30
N ASP A 147 -12.66 18.77 -10.03
CA ASP A 147 -13.36 19.91 -10.59
C ASP A 147 -13.96 19.51 -11.93
N VAL A 148 -15.19 19.92 -12.18
CA VAL A 148 -15.82 19.75 -13.48
C VAL A 148 -15.82 21.11 -14.15
N GLY A 149 -15.03 21.21 -15.20
CA GLY A 149 -15.09 22.32 -16.14
C GLY A 149 -16.12 22.04 -17.22
N GLU A 150 -16.73 23.07 -17.78
CA GLU A 150 -17.73 22.98 -18.83
C GLU A 150 -17.34 23.86 -20.02
N PHE A 151 -17.60 23.33 -21.21
CA PHE A 151 -17.57 24.09 -22.46
C PHE A 151 -19.00 24.40 -22.87
N GLU A 152 -19.31 25.68 -23.04
CA GLU A 152 -20.60 26.17 -23.53
C GLU A 152 -21.82 25.54 -22.82
N ALA A 153 -21.70 25.17 -21.54
CA ALA A 153 -22.72 24.45 -20.76
C ALA A 153 -23.21 23.12 -21.40
N THR A 154 -22.44 22.52 -22.31
CA THR A 154 -22.84 21.33 -23.09
C THR A 154 -21.89 20.15 -22.94
N ALA A 155 -20.62 20.40 -22.62
CA ALA A 155 -19.59 19.37 -22.51
C ALA A 155 -18.71 19.57 -21.28
N GLY A 156 -18.77 18.63 -20.34
CA GLY A 156 -17.98 18.63 -19.12
C GLY A 156 -16.61 17.95 -19.28
N PHE A 157 -15.55 18.55 -18.75
CA PHE A 157 -14.22 17.97 -18.64
C PHE A 157 -13.79 17.91 -17.16
N PRO A 158 -13.33 16.74 -16.68
CA PRO A 158 -12.85 16.63 -15.31
C PRO A 158 -11.39 17.07 -15.20
N VAL A 159 -11.08 17.81 -14.14
CA VAL A 159 -9.71 18.05 -13.67
C VAL A 159 -9.58 17.44 -12.28
N THR A 160 -8.75 16.41 -12.16
CA THR A 160 -8.49 15.75 -10.88
C THR A 160 -7.41 16.52 -10.12
N ILE A 161 -7.75 17.00 -8.92
CA ILE A 161 -6.82 17.67 -8.02
C ILE A 161 -6.27 16.64 -7.07
N ARG A 162 -5.00 16.31 -7.26
CA ARG A 162 -4.36 15.21 -6.56
C ARG A 162 -2.95 15.57 -6.16
N GLN A 163 -2.60 15.23 -4.92
CA GLN A 163 -1.22 15.27 -4.46
C GLN A 163 -0.56 13.93 -4.82
N PRO A 164 0.51 13.90 -5.62
CA PRO A 164 1.28 12.69 -5.84
C PRO A 164 1.80 12.16 -4.50
N ALA A 165 1.66 10.85 -4.28
CA ALA A 165 2.25 10.20 -3.13
C ALA A 165 3.78 10.22 -3.25
N LEU A 166 4.48 10.47 -2.14
CA LEU A 166 5.93 10.36 -2.12
C LEU A 166 6.33 8.90 -2.33
N PRO A 167 7.19 8.58 -3.31
CA PRO A 167 7.66 7.22 -3.50
C PRO A 167 8.49 6.81 -2.29
N ARG A 168 8.22 5.61 -1.76
CA ARG A 168 9.02 5.03 -0.69
C ARG A 168 9.87 3.91 -1.24
N LEU A 169 11.12 4.24 -1.54
CA LEU A 169 12.11 3.31 -2.04
C LEU A 169 12.64 2.45 -0.90
N PHE A 170 12.92 1.19 -1.22
CA PHE A 170 13.58 0.26 -0.32
C PHE A 170 14.86 -0.22 -0.98
N ASP A 171 15.97 -0.11 -0.25
CA ASP A 171 17.25 -0.65 -0.67
C ASP A 171 17.34 -2.11 -0.19
N PRO A 172 17.30 -3.11 -1.10
CA PRO A 172 17.45 -4.52 -0.73
C PRO A 172 18.90 -4.86 -0.31
N GLY A 173 19.82 -3.90 -0.39
CA GLY A 173 21.24 -4.11 -0.14
C GLY A 173 21.90 -4.94 -1.25
N PRO A 174 23.19 -5.28 -1.08
CA PRO A 174 23.92 -6.09 -2.06
C PRO A 174 23.26 -7.47 -2.23
N ASP A 175 23.28 -7.96 -3.47
CA ASP A 175 22.84 -9.30 -3.89
C ASP A 175 21.34 -9.60 -3.69
N ASN A 176 20.48 -8.59 -3.47
CA ASN A 176 19.06 -8.76 -3.16
C ASN A 176 18.81 -9.81 -2.05
N ASN A 177 19.65 -9.76 -1.01
CA ASN A 177 19.59 -10.72 0.07
C ASN A 177 18.24 -10.64 0.80
N ILE A 178 17.52 -11.77 0.87
CA ILE A 178 16.19 -11.83 1.49
C ILE A 178 16.17 -11.34 2.94
N ASN A 179 17.29 -11.45 3.67
CA ASN A 179 17.42 -10.96 5.05
C ASN A 179 17.28 -9.43 5.17
N ASN A 180 17.50 -8.68 4.08
CA ASN A 180 17.29 -7.23 4.03
C ASN A 180 15.87 -6.86 3.52
N MET A 181 15.16 -7.83 2.93
CA MET A 181 13.84 -7.61 2.33
C MET A 181 12.70 -8.05 3.25
N VAL A 182 12.92 -9.05 4.10
CA VAL A 182 11.88 -9.68 4.92
C VAL A 182 12.29 -9.66 6.38
N THR A 183 11.33 -9.39 7.26
CA THR A 183 11.43 -9.65 8.70
C THR A 183 10.32 -10.62 9.08
N ILE A 184 10.64 -11.65 9.86
CA ILE A 184 9.61 -12.54 10.41
C ILE A 184 9.04 -11.88 11.65
N THR A 185 7.71 -11.77 11.72
CA THR A 185 7.01 -11.23 12.88
C THR A 185 6.12 -12.30 13.47
N THR A 186 6.10 -12.38 14.79
CA THR A 186 5.21 -13.27 15.52
C THR A 186 4.74 -12.62 16.81
N LYS A 187 3.73 -13.22 17.41
CA LYS A 187 3.22 -12.83 18.73
C LYS A 187 3.09 -14.07 19.58
N THR A 188 3.59 -13.99 20.81
CA THR A 188 3.51 -15.05 21.81
C THR A 188 2.66 -14.65 22.99
N PHE A 189 2.10 -15.64 23.68
CA PHE A 189 1.42 -15.48 24.96
C PHE A 189 1.50 -16.77 25.75
N LEU A 190 2.24 -16.74 26.85
CA LEU A 190 2.44 -17.86 27.79
C LEU A 190 3.11 -19.12 27.21
N ARG A 191 3.31 -19.24 25.89
CA ARG A 191 3.75 -20.47 25.20
C ARG A 191 5.19 -20.40 24.68
N TYR A 192 6.15 -20.06 25.55
CA TYR A 192 7.57 -19.97 25.15
C TYR A 192 8.16 -21.26 24.57
N HIS A 193 7.68 -22.42 25.01
CA HIS A 193 8.12 -23.71 24.45
C HIS A 193 7.77 -23.84 22.96
N LYS A 194 6.58 -23.37 22.54
CA LYS A 194 6.18 -23.29 21.11
C LYS A 194 7.05 -22.32 20.34
N LEU A 195 7.23 -21.13 20.89
CA LEU A 195 8.02 -20.07 20.27
C LEU A 195 9.47 -20.49 20.06
N ARG A 196 10.09 -21.20 21.02
CA ARG A 196 11.45 -21.74 20.87
C ARG A 196 11.55 -22.77 19.74
N VAL A 197 10.54 -23.64 19.59
CA VAL A 197 10.48 -24.59 18.47
C VAL A 197 10.32 -23.85 17.14
N LEU A 198 9.48 -22.82 17.08
CA LEU A 198 9.33 -21.96 15.91
C LEU A 198 10.68 -21.32 15.54
N ILE A 199 11.32 -20.61 16.47
CA ILE A 199 12.61 -19.94 16.23
C ILE A 199 13.67 -20.94 15.77
N LYS A 200 13.80 -22.08 16.46
CA LYS A 200 14.73 -23.15 16.07
C LYS A 200 14.47 -23.64 14.65
N SER A 201 13.21 -23.85 14.27
CA SER A 201 12.87 -24.29 12.91
C SER A 201 13.16 -23.23 11.86
N ILE A 202 12.90 -21.94 12.16
CA ILE A 202 13.29 -20.82 11.28
C ILE A 202 14.80 -20.84 11.05
N ARG A 203 15.59 -20.99 12.11
CA ARG A 203 17.06 -20.97 12.03
C ARG A 203 17.66 -22.10 11.18
N LEU A 204 16.94 -23.22 11.00
CA LEU A 204 17.38 -24.29 10.09
C LEU A 204 17.38 -23.88 8.62
N TYR A 205 16.46 -22.99 8.21
CA TYR A 205 16.27 -22.59 6.81
C TYR A 205 16.67 -21.14 6.53
N TYR A 206 16.53 -20.25 7.53
CA TYR A 206 16.81 -18.82 7.46
C TYR A 206 17.63 -18.37 8.71
N PRO A 207 18.91 -18.78 8.81
CA PRO A 207 19.72 -18.61 10.02
C PRO A 207 19.94 -17.16 10.43
N ASN A 208 19.99 -16.23 9.46
CA ASN A 208 20.31 -14.82 9.72
C ASN A 208 19.09 -13.89 9.72
N MET A 209 17.89 -14.41 9.49
CA MET A 209 16.68 -13.59 9.36
C MET A 209 16.31 -12.93 10.68
N THR A 210 15.97 -11.64 10.65
CA THR A 210 15.43 -10.95 11.82
C THR A 210 14.05 -11.50 12.18
N ILE A 211 13.86 -11.77 13.47
CA ILE A 211 12.59 -12.21 14.05
C ILE A 211 12.16 -11.18 15.10
N ILE A 212 10.98 -10.60 14.93
CA ILE A 212 10.37 -9.69 15.90
C ILE A 212 9.24 -10.43 16.62
N VAL A 213 9.33 -10.47 17.94
CA VAL A 213 8.36 -11.12 18.83
C VAL A 213 7.64 -10.05 19.64
N ALA A 214 6.33 -9.91 19.45
CA ALA A 214 5.48 -9.19 20.40
C ALA A 214 5.02 -10.16 21.50
N ASP A 215 5.15 -9.77 22.76
CA ASP A 215 4.90 -10.64 23.91
C ASP A 215 4.03 -9.94 24.95
N ASP A 216 2.81 -10.44 25.16
CA ASP A 216 1.86 -9.92 26.16
C ASP A 216 1.65 -10.90 27.32
N SER A 217 2.65 -11.73 27.63
CA SER A 217 2.66 -12.64 28.78
C SER A 217 2.79 -11.88 30.10
N GLU A 218 2.19 -12.39 31.18
CA GLU A 218 2.22 -11.74 32.50
C GLU A 218 3.63 -11.72 33.10
N ASN A 219 4.32 -12.85 32.99
CA ASN A 219 5.68 -13.07 33.47
C ASN A 219 6.56 -13.46 32.29
N PRO A 220 7.12 -12.50 31.55
CA PRO A 220 7.77 -12.80 30.29
C PRO A 220 9.14 -13.47 30.46
N GLU A 221 9.39 -14.52 29.67
CA GLU A 221 10.70 -15.14 29.53
C GLU A 221 11.51 -14.41 28.45
N MET A 222 12.70 -13.91 28.80
CA MET A 222 13.56 -13.22 27.84
C MET A 222 14.22 -14.19 26.87
N ILE A 223 14.02 -13.97 25.57
CA ILE A 223 14.62 -14.75 24.48
C ILE A 223 15.91 -14.05 24.05
N LYS A 224 17.05 -14.66 24.39
CA LYS A 224 18.39 -14.16 24.04
C LYS A 224 18.97 -14.99 22.90
N GLU A 225 18.53 -14.70 21.68
CA GLU A 225 18.99 -15.35 20.46
C GLU A 225 19.45 -14.30 19.44
N ALA A 226 20.39 -14.66 18.58
CA ALA A 226 20.86 -13.76 17.53
C ALA A 226 19.71 -13.39 16.58
N ASN A 227 19.63 -12.12 16.20
CA ASN A 227 18.60 -11.56 15.31
C ASN A 227 17.17 -11.84 15.78
N VAL A 228 16.95 -11.89 17.10
CA VAL A 228 15.62 -11.93 17.72
C VAL A 228 15.43 -10.67 18.56
N GLU A 229 14.38 -9.92 18.25
CA GLU A 229 13.96 -8.74 19.00
C GLU A 229 12.63 -9.01 19.69
N GLN A 230 12.60 -8.95 21.02
CA GLN A 230 11.41 -9.20 21.81
C GLN A 230 10.90 -7.91 22.43
N PHE A 231 9.63 -7.59 22.17
CA PHE A 231 8.96 -6.40 22.68
C PHE A 231 7.83 -6.80 23.64
N ILE A 232 7.98 -6.40 24.90
CA ILE A 232 7.04 -6.74 25.97
C ILE A 232 5.88 -5.75 26.00
N MET A 233 4.68 -6.29 26.14
CA MET A 233 3.41 -5.57 26.21
C MET A 233 2.75 -5.76 27.58
N PRO A 234 1.80 -4.91 27.97
CA PRO A 234 0.93 -5.18 29.10
C PRO A 234 0.27 -6.56 28.97
N PHE A 235 0.07 -7.24 30.10
CA PHE A 235 -0.50 -8.58 30.13
C PHE A 235 -1.82 -8.67 29.35
N GLY A 236 -1.91 -9.65 28.45
CA GLY A 236 -3.12 -9.96 27.71
C GLY A 236 -3.61 -8.83 26.81
N LYS A 237 -2.72 -7.90 26.39
CA LYS A 237 -3.08 -6.75 25.55
C LYS A 237 -3.74 -7.14 24.23
N GLY A 238 -3.54 -8.37 23.75
CA GLY A 238 -4.36 -8.97 22.70
C GLY A 238 -3.65 -9.11 21.37
N TRP A 239 -4.28 -9.88 20.48
CA TRP A 239 -3.71 -10.36 19.24
C TRP A 239 -3.38 -9.24 18.25
N PHE A 240 -4.34 -8.37 17.98
CA PHE A 240 -4.20 -7.29 17.00
C PHE A 240 -3.29 -6.17 17.50
N ALA A 241 -3.31 -5.89 18.80
CA ALA A 241 -2.34 -4.98 19.41
C ALA A 241 -0.90 -5.52 19.28
N GLY A 242 -0.68 -6.82 19.50
CA GLY A 242 0.63 -7.45 19.31
C GLY A 242 1.10 -7.46 17.85
N ARG A 243 0.20 -7.70 16.89
CA ARG A 243 0.50 -7.55 15.46
C ARG A 243 0.98 -6.15 15.12
N ASN A 244 0.25 -5.12 15.56
CA ASN A 244 0.66 -3.74 15.34
C ASN A 244 2.03 -3.43 15.96
N LEU A 245 2.28 -3.89 17.19
CA LEU A 245 3.58 -3.68 17.83
C LEU A 245 4.69 -4.32 17.00
N ALA A 246 4.62 -5.61 16.69
CA ALA A 246 5.64 -6.28 15.91
C ALA A 246 5.87 -5.59 14.55
N ILE A 247 4.79 -5.29 13.81
CA ILE A 247 4.87 -4.66 12.49
C ILE A 247 5.43 -3.23 12.59
N SER A 248 5.16 -2.48 13.66
CA SER A 248 5.72 -1.12 13.84
C SER A 248 7.24 -1.10 13.99
N GLN A 249 7.85 -2.23 14.36
CA GLN A 249 9.30 -2.36 14.52
C GLN A 249 9.99 -2.85 13.24
N VAL A 250 9.23 -3.34 12.24
CA VAL A 250 9.80 -3.83 10.98
C VAL A 250 10.44 -2.70 10.17
N THR A 251 11.69 -2.88 9.75
CA THR A 251 12.39 -1.92 8.88
C THR A 251 12.49 -2.37 7.43
N THR A 252 12.24 -3.65 7.16
CA THR A 252 12.33 -4.26 5.84
C THR A 252 11.08 -4.01 4.99
N LYS A 253 11.22 -4.13 3.65
CA LYS A 253 10.14 -3.90 2.66
C LYS A 253 8.90 -4.78 2.94
N TYR A 254 9.13 -6.01 3.37
CA TYR A 254 8.10 -6.96 3.72
C TYR A 254 8.24 -7.47 5.15
N TYR A 255 7.14 -7.96 5.70
CA TYR A 255 7.17 -8.84 6.86
C TYR A 255 6.40 -10.12 6.57
N LEU A 256 6.84 -11.21 7.20
CA LEU A 256 6.13 -12.49 7.21
C LEU A 256 5.44 -12.66 8.56
N TRP A 257 4.12 -12.76 8.56
CA TRP A 257 3.37 -13.11 9.77
C TRP A 257 3.36 -14.63 9.98
N VAL A 258 3.70 -15.06 11.19
CA VAL A 258 3.60 -16.46 11.64
C VAL A 258 3.03 -16.54 13.06
N ASP A 259 2.19 -17.53 13.33
CA ASP A 259 1.79 -17.84 14.71
C ASP A 259 2.93 -18.59 15.43
N ASP A 260 3.04 -18.42 16.74
CA ASP A 260 4.11 -18.94 17.61
C ASP A 260 4.22 -20.49 17.64
N ASP A 261 3.19 -21.20 17.19
CA ASP A 261 3.14 -22.66 17.09
C ASP A 261 3.30 -23.19 15.66
N PHE A 262 3.75 -22.37 14.72
CA PHE A 262 4.14 -22.83 13.40
C PHE A 262 5.50 -23.53 13.41
N LEU A 263 5.78 -24.26 12.31
CA LEU A 263 7.00 -25.03 12.12
C LEU A 263 7.51 -24.85 10.70
N PHE A 264 8.69 -24.27 10.55
CA PHE A 264 9.32 -24.13 9.23
C PHE A 264 9.85 -25.49 8.76
N THR A 265 9.59 -25.78 7.49
CA THR A 265 10.04 -27.01 6.82
C THR A 265 10.77 -26.67 5.52
N ASP A 266 11.24 -27.71 4.84
CA ASP A 266 11.80 -27.61 3.50
C ASP A 266 10.82 -27.02 2.49
N GLN A 267 9.51 -27.05 2.76
CA GLN A 267 8.45 -26.46 1.92
C GLN A 267 8.13 -24.98 2.25
N THR A 268 8.71 -24.43 3.32
CA THR A 268 8.47 -23.04 3.73
C THR A 268 9.42 -22.08 2.99
N LYS A 269 9.13 -21.83 1.72
CA LYS A 269 9.96 -21.03 0.79
C LYS A 269 9.51 -19.55 0.74
N ILE A 270 10.07 -18.70 1.61
CA ILE A 270 9.74 -17.25 1.68
C ILE A 270 10.04 -16.54 0.36
N GLU A 271 11.12 -16.89 -0.32
CA GLU A 271 11.55 -16.31 -1.59
C GLU A 271 10.49 -16.44 -2.70
N LYS A 272 9.65 -17.49 -2.65
CA LYS A 272 8.54 -17.66 -3.60
C LYS A 272 7.40 -16.68 -3.35
N LEU A 273 7.18 -16.30 -2.09
CA LEU A 273 6.21 -15.26 -1.74
C LEU A 273 6.76 -13.86 -2.09
N VAL A 274 8.05 -13.63 -1.90
CA VAL A 274 8.71 -12.38 -2.31
C VAL A 274 8.62 -12.19 -3.82
N ASP A 275 8.93 -13.23 -4.59
CA ASP A 275 8.82 -13.23 -6.06
C ASP A 275 7.41 -12.83 -6.53
N VAL A 276 6.37 -13.38 -5.88
CA VAL A 276 4.97 -12.98 -6.16
C VAL A 276 4.74 -11.50 -5.88
N LEU A 277 5.20 -10.97 -4.74
CA LEU A 277 4.96 -9.56 -4.40
C LEU A 277 5.78 -8.59 -5.26
N GLU A 278 6.95 -8.98 -5.75
CA GLU A 278 7.79 -8.16 -6.63
C GLU A 278 7.30 -8.14 -8.08
N ASN A 279 6.74 -9.25 -8.56
CA ASN A 279 6.33 -9.41 -9.95
C ASN A 279 4.80 -9.43 -10.12
N SER A 280 4.06 -8.89 -9.15
CA SER A 280 2.62 -8.67 -9.27
C SER A 280 2.20 -7.38 -8.58
N ASN A 281 0.91 -7.03 -8.71
CA ASN A 281 0.36 -5.84 -8.09
C ASN A 281 -0.14 -6.06 -6.64
N LEU A 282 0.09 -7.25 -6.07
CA LEU A 282 -0.39 -7.64 -4.74
C LEU A 282 0.35 -6.93 -3.58
N ASP A 283 -0.36 -6.75 -2.47
CA ASP A 283 0.14 -6.24 -1.19
C ASP A 283 0.42 -7.34 -0.19
N VAL A 284 -0.38 -8.40 -0.23
CA VAL A 284 -0.34 -9.53 0.70
C VAL A 284 -0.43 -10.83 -0.08
N VAL A 285 0.42 -11.79 0.24
CA VAL A 285 0.36 -13.15 -0.30
C VAL A 285 0.44 -14.19 0.81
N GLY A 286 -0.58 -15.03 0.92
CA GLY A 286 -0.66 -16.12 1.89
C GLY A 286 -0.11 -17.44 1.36
N GLY A 287 0.43 -18.26 2.25
CA GLY A 287 0.69 -19.69 1.98
C GLY A 287 -0.41 -20.59 2.54
N SER A 288 -0.09 -21.88 2.73
CA SER A 288 -0.94 -22.83 3.47
C SER A 288 -0.31 -23.27 4.79
N VAL A 289 -1.15 -23.65 5.76
CA VAL A 289 -0.70 -24.13 7.08
C VAL A 289 -1.05 -25.61 7.19
N ALA A 290 -0.03 -26.47 7.28
CA ALA A 290 -0.17 -27.92 7.26
C ALA A 290 -1.03 -28.42 6.07
N GLY A 291 -0.88 -27.79 4.90
CA GLY A 291 -1.65 -28.09 3.69
C GLY A 291 -3.07 -27.51 3.68
N ASN A 292 -3.53 -26.87 4.77
CA ASN A 292 -4.81 -26.20 4.80
C ASN A 292 -4.72 -24.82 4.10
N ASP A 293 -5.44 -24.71 3.00
CA ASP A 293 -5.52 -23.53 2.14
C ASP A 293 -6.73 -22.67 2.52
N TYR A 294 -6.67 -22.06 3.71
CA TYR A 294 -7.71 -21.15 4.19
C TYR A 294 -7.61 -19.80 3.46
N LYS A 295 -8.58 -19.54 2.59
CA LYS A 295 -8.75 -18.28 1.87
C LYS A 295 -10.22 -17.99 1.62
N PHE A 296 -10.55 -16.72 1.46
CA PHE A 296 -11.93 -16.28 1.29
C PHE A 296 -12.06 -15.01 0.46
N LYS A 297 -13.21 -14.89 -0.21
CA LYS A 297 -13.70 -13.68 -0.85
C LYS A 297 -14.57 -12.89 0.11
N ILE A 298 -14.52 -11.58 0.00
CA ILE A 298 -15.46 -10.67 0.64
C ILE A 298 -16.22 -9.91 -0.44
N THR A 299 -17.54 -9.89 -0.33
CA THR A 299 -18.40 -9.00 -1.13
C THR A 299 -19.00 -7.95 -0.20
N TYR A 300 -18.96 -6.69 -0.63
CA TYR A 300 -19.53 -5.55 0.06
C TYR A 300 -20.76 -5.07 -0.69
N GLU A 301 -21.88 -4.99 0.00
CA GLU A 301 -23.14 -4.45 -0.52
C GLU A 301 -23.42 -3.12 0.20
N GLU A 302 -23.25 -2.02 -0.52
CA GLU A 302 -23.56 -0.69 -0.01
C GLU A 302 -25.07 -0.46 0.00
N GLY A 303 -25.59 0.01 1.13
CA GLY A 303 -26.97 0.44 1.26
C GLY A 303 -27.06 1.88 1.75
N GLU A 304 -28.19 2.53 1.50
CA GLU A 304 -28.44 3.93 1.84
C GLU A 304 -28.19 4.21 3.34
N ASP A 305 -28.82 3.43 4.21
CA ASP A 305 -28.67 3.58 5.67
C ASP A 305 -27.58 2.69 6.28
N SER A 306 -27.34 1.52 5.68
CA SER A 306 -26.41 0.52 6.21
C SER A 306 -26.03 -0.53 5.17
N SER A 307 -24.82 -1.06 5.34
CA SER A 307 -24.19 -1.97 4.40
C SER A 307 -24.13 -3.41 4.91
N CYS A 308 -23.82 -4.33 4.00
CA CYS A 308 -23.74 -5.76 4.26
C CYS A 308 -22.41 -6.33 3.77
N LEU A 309 -21.85 -7.27 4.52
CA LEU A 309 -20.59 -7.92 4.18
C LEU A 309 -20.75 -9.45 4.13
N HIS A 310 -20.31 -10.03 3.02
CA HIS A 310 -20.47 -11.45 2.73
C HIS A 310 -19.12 -12.11 2.52
N LEU A 311 -18.73 -12.95 3.48
CA LEU A 311 -17.51 -13.75 3.42
C LEU A 311 -17.85 -15.14 2.88
N ARG A 312 -17.12 -15.57 1.84
CA ARG A 312 -17.29 -16.88 1.20
C ARG A 312 -15.93 -17.53 0.99
N TYR A 313 -15.79 -18.80 1.35
CA TYR A 313 -14.56 -19.54 1.08
C TYR A 313 -14.21 -19.58 -0.42
N GLY A 314 -12.91 -19.55 -0.72
CA GLY A 314 -12.39 -19.63 -2.09
C GLY A 314 -11.71 -18.34 -2.57
N SER A 315 -11.60 -18.21 -3.90
CA SER A 315 -10.86 -17.15 -4.59
C SER A 315 -11.64 -16.58 -5.77
N TYR A 316 -11.16 -15.48 -6.34
CA TYR A 316 -11.74 -14.83 -7.51
C TYR A 316 -11.27 -15.47 -8.82
N HIS A 317 -9.98 -15.38 -9.13
CA HIS A 317 -9.37 -15.92 -10.33
C HIS A 317 -7.90 -16.28 -10.06
N ARG A 318 -7.24 -16.95 -11.02
CA ARG A 318 -5.79 -17.21 -10.96
C ARG A 318 -5.00 -15.91 -11.05
N LEU A 319 -3.85 -15.86 -10.39
CA LEU A 319 -2.92 -14.76 -10.55
C LEU A 319 -2.12 -14.96 -11.84
N GLU A 320 -2.11 -13.96 -12.73
CA GLU A 320 -1.35 -14.01 -13.97
C GLU A 320 0.16 -14.18 -13.69
N GLY A 321 0.85 -15.00 -14.48
CA GLY A 321 2.26 -15.34 -14.27
C GLY A 321 2.55 -16.34 -13.14
N PHE A 322 1.60 -16.60 -12.23
CA PHE A 322 1.80 -17.45 -11.05
C PHE A 322 0.76 -18.58 -10.97
N PRO A 323 1.02 -19.74 -11.59
CA PRO A 323 0.00 -20.80 -11.79
C PRO A 323 -0.53 -21.43 -10.49
N ASN A 324 0.28 -21.40 -9.42
CA ASN A 324 -0.08 -21.93 -8.11
C ASN A 324 -0.67 -20.87 -7.17
N CYS A 325 -1.04 -19.70 -7.70
CA CYS A 325 -1.52 -18.57 -6.93
C CYS A 325 -2.87 -18.05 -7.47
N VAL A 326 -3.68 -17.50 -6.57
CA VAL A 326 -5.01 -16.96 -6.86
C VAL A 326 -5.21 -15.62 -6.17
N VAL A 327 -6.05 -14.77 -6.75
CA VAL A 327 -6.51 -13.51 -6.13
C VAL A 327 -7.68 -13.80 -5.18
N THR A 328 -7.65 -13.23 -3.98
CA THR A 328 -8.60 -13.46 -2.89
C THR A 328 -8.82 -12.17 -2.09
N SER A 329 -9.71 -12.16 -1.08
CA SER A 329 -9.82 -11.02 -0.16
C SER A 329 -9.03 -11.23 1.12
N GLY A 330 -8.86 -12.48 1.55
CA GLY A 330 -8.06 -12.79 2.72
C GLY A 330 -7.52 -14.21 2.73
N VAL A 331 -6.55 -14.41 3.62
CA VAL A 331 -5.74 -15.62 3.74
C VAL A 331 -5.57 -16.04 5.20
N VAL A 332 -5.05 -17.26 5.40
CA VAL A 332 -4.65 -17.80 6.70
C VAL A 332 -3.56 -16.96 7.36
N ASN A 333 -3.34 -17.13 8.66
CA ASN A 333 -2.29 -16.45 9.45
C ASN A 333 -0.84 -16.85 9.09
N PHE A 334 -0.58 -17.20 7.83
CA PHE A 334 0.74 -17.40 7.26
C PHE A 334 0.79 -16.60 5.96
N PHE A 335 1.29 -15.37 6.02
CA PHE A 335 1.31 -14.49 4.88
C PHE A 335 2.48 -13.51 4.91
N LEU A 336 3.03 -13.23 3.73
CA LEU A 336 3.98 -12.15 3.49
C LEU A 336 3.19 -10.90 3.08
N ALA A 337 3.51 -9.75 3.65
CA ALA A 337 2.85 -8.50 3.34
C ALA A 337 3.85 -7.36 3.19
N ARG A 338 3.52 -6.39 2.34
CA ARG A 338 4.22 -5.12 2.25
C ARG A 338 4.03 -4.35 3.54
N THR A 339 5.14 -4.03 4.20
CA THR A 339 5.13 -3.44 5.55
C THR A 339 4.31 -2.16 5.61
N GLU A 340 4.46 -1.29 4.62
CA GLU A 340 3.82 0.03 4.61
C GLU A 340 2.33 -0.02 4.31
N GLU A 341 1.92 -0.84 3.36
CA GLU A 341 0.51 -0.99 3.01
C GLU A 341 -0.26 -1.64 4.16
N SER A 342 0.35 -2.61 4.83
CA SER A 342 -0.24 -3.17 6.05
C SER A 342 -0.31 -2.17 7.20
N ARG A 343 0.66 -1.26 7.36
CA ARG A 343 0.65 -0.22 8.41
C ARG A 343 -0.46 0.80 8.19
N ARG A 344 -0.75 1.16 6.92
CA ARG A 344 -1.84 2.08 6.57
C ARG A 344 -3.21 1.54 6.94
N VAL A 345 -3.42 0.22 6.79
CA VAL A 345 -4.65 -0.45 7.22
C VAL A 345 -4.68 -0.65 8.73
N GLY A 346 -3.61 -1.22 9.28
CA GLY A 346 -3.49 -1.55 10.70
C GLY A 346 -4.41 -2.69 11.15
N PHE A 347 -4.13 -3.22 12.34
CA PHE A 347 -4.97 -4.22 13.01
C PHE A 347 -5.76 -3.54 14.13
N ASP A 348 -7.09 -3.63 14.17
CA ASP A 348 -7.89 -2.95 15.22
C ASP A 348 -7.59 -3.49 16.64
N PRO A 349 -6.88 -2.75 17.52
CA PRO A 349 -6.44 -3.26 18.80
C PRO A 349 -7.58 -3.46 19.80
N LYS A 350 -8.81 -3.02 19.49
CA LYS A 350 -10.00 -3.33 20.30
C LYS A 350 -10.39 -4.81 20.21
N LEU A 351 -9.96 -5.50 19.15
CA LEU A 351 -10.19 -6.92 18.96
C LEU A 351 -9.08 -7.73 19.64
N LEU A 352 -9.30 -8.04 20.92
CA LEU A 352 -8.29 -8.71 21.73
C LEU A 352 -8.06 -10.16 21.27
N ARG A 353 -9.14 -10.94 21.09
CA ARG A 353 -9.06 -12.40 20.89
C ARG A 353 -10.01 -12.95 19.83
N VAL A 354 -10.79 -12.09 19.21
CA VAL A 354 -11.80 -12.46 18.23
C VAL A 354 -11.51 -11.70 16.96
N ALA A 355 -10.54 -12.19 16.18
CA ALA A 355 -10.30 -11.64 14.87
C ALA A 355 -9.51 -12.59 13.97
N HIS A 356 -9.88 -12.64 12.69
CA HIS A 356 -9.14 -13.31 11.62
C HIS A 356 -9.37 -12.55 10.30
N SER A 357 -10.62 -12.22 9.99
CA SER A 357 -11.04 -11.58 8.74
C SER A 357 -10.90 -10.06 8.78
N GLU A 358 -10.80 -9.46 9.96
CA GLU A 358 -11.08 -8.03 10.17
C GLU A 358 -10.00 -7.13 9.58
N TYR A 359 -8.73 -7.57 9.63
CA TYR A 359 -7.65 -6.91 8.90
C TYR A 359 -7.92 -6.83 7.39
N PHE A 360 -8.43 -7.93 6.81
CA PHE A 360 -8.76 -7.98 5.40
C PHE A 360 -10.04 -7.22 5.07
N MET A 361 -11.00 -7.16 5.99
CA MET A 361 -12.21 -6.34 5.87
C MET A 361 -11.88 -4.84 5.88
N ASP A 362 -11.06 -4.40 6.84
CA ASP A 362 -10.60 -3.02 6.93
C ASP A 362 -9.67 -2.64 5.76
N GLY A 363 -8.98 -3.64 5.19
CA GLY A 363 -8.15 -3.49 4.00
C GLY A 363 -8.91 -3.51 2.67
N LEU A 364 -10.24 -3.68 2.64
CA LEU A 364 -10.98 -3.67 1.37
C LEU A 364 -10.82 -2.33 0.63
N GLY A 365 -10.54 -2.42 -0.67
CA GLY A 365 -10.23 -1.25 -1.51
C GLY A 365 -8.81 -0.72 -1.36
N ASN A 366 -8.07 -1.12 -0.33
CA ASN A 366 -6.70 -0.67 -0.07
C ASN A 366 -5.65 -1.78 -0.28
N LEU A 367 -5.95 -3.03 0.08
CA LEU A 367 -5.05 -4.18 -0.05
C LEU A 367 -5.49 -5.07 -1.21
N ARG A 368 -4.52 -5.44 -2.06
CA ARG A 368 -4.65 -6.50 -3.05
C ARG A 368 -4.07 -7.78 -2.46
N VAL A 369 -4.88 -8.84 -2.36
CA VAL A 369 -4.50 -10.06 -1.64
C VAL A 369 -4.47 -11.26 -2.56
N GLY A 370 -3.44 -12.08 -2.44
CA GLY A 370 -3.32 -13.37 -3.11
C GLY A 370 -3.02 -14.52 -2.15
N SER A 371 -3.16 -15.74 -2.65
CA SER A 371 -2.85 -16.96 -1.91
C SER A 371 -2.16 -17.96 -2.84
N CYS A 372 -1.08 -18.57 -2.36
CA CYS A 372 -0.25 -19.53 -3.08
C CYS A 372 -0.17 -20.84 -2.30
N ASN A 373 -0.74 -21.92 -2.83
CA ASN A 373 -0.86 -23.18 -2.08
C ASN A 373 0.45 -23.99 -1.96
N HIS A 374 1.43 -23.69 -2.82
CA HIS A 374 2.71 -24.40 -2.91
C HIS A 374 3.75 -23.97 -1.87
N VAL A 375 3.51 -22.88 -1.14
CA VAL A 375 4.35 -22.48 0.01
C VAL A 375 3.64 -22.90 1.28
N VAL A 376 4.23 -23.85 2.01
CA VAL A 376 3.59 -24.50 3.14
C VAL A 376 4.41 -24.30 4.40
N VAL A 377 3.76 -23.89 5.49
CA VAL A 377 4.33 -23.93 6.83
C VAL A 377 3.70 -25.08 7.62
N GLY A 378 4.49 -25.79 8.41
CA GLY A 378 3.98 -26.79 9.35
C GLY A 378 3.30 -26.15 10.56
N HIS A 379 2.64 -27.00 11.36
CA HIS A 379 2.00 -26.59 12.61
C HIS A 379 2.36 -27.59 13.70
N GLN A 380 2.77 -27.11 14.87
CA GLN A 380 3.13 -27.96 16.01
C GLN A 380 1.87 -28.63 16.60
N PRO A 381 1.93 -29.89 17.06
CA PRO A 381 0.79 -30.55 17.69
C PRO A 381 0.27 -29.79 18.92
N ARG A 382 -1.05 -29.79 19.15
CA ARG A 382 -1.66 -29.07 20.29
C ARG A 382 -1.22 -29.59 21.67
N HIS A 383 -0.80 -30.85 21.77
CA HIS A 383 -0.39 -31.49 23.02
C HIS A 383 1.13 -31.71 23.13
N SER A 384 1.95 -30.87 22.50
CA SER A 384 3.41 -31.08 22.50
C SER A 384 4.11 -30.68 23.82
N ALA A 385 3.39 -30.64 24.94
CA ALA A 385 4.01 -30.40 26.23
C ALA A 385 4.86 -31.62 26.61
N THR A 386 6.14 -31.38 26.88
CA THR A 386 7.13 -32.43 27.18
C THR A 386 7.41 -32.57 28.67
N ASN A 387 6.91 -31.61 29.47
CA ASN A 387 7.09 -31.57 30.91
C ASN A 387 5.89 -30.87 31.60
N SER A 388 5.83 -30.99 32.93
CA SER A 388 4.73 -30.47 33.75
C SER A 388 4.56 -28.95 33.69
N GLN A 389 5.65 -28.20 33.46
CA GLN A 389 5.60 -26.75 33.33
C GLN A 389 4.93 -26.33 32.01
N GLU A 390 5.30 -26.98 30.91
CA GLU A 390 4.69 -26.77 29.59
C GLU A 390 3.20 -27.15 29.60
N GLU A 391 2.83 -28.26 30.25
CA GLU A 391 1.42 -28.64 30.40
C GLU A 391 0.61 -27.58 31.17
N THR A 392 1.20 -27.01 32.22
CA THR A 392 0.57 -25.96 33.03
C THR A 392 0.40 -24.67 32.23
N SER A 393 1.40 -24.31 31.42
CA SER A 393 1.34 -23.19 30.48
C SER A 393 0.23 -23.38 29.44
N GLU A 394 0.15 -24.54 28.78
CA GLU A 394 -0.89 -24.84 27.78
C GLU A 394 -2.30 -24.85 28.40
N LYS A 395 -2.47 -25.40 29.61
CA LYS A 395 -3.75 -25.33 30.35
C LYS A 395 -4.15 -23.89 30.65
N THR A 396 -3.19 -23.04 31.01
CA THR A 396 -3.45 -21.61 31.31
C THR A 396 -3.79 -20.86 30.02
N TYR A 397 -3.02 -21.05 28.96
CA TYR A 397 -3.29 -20.51 27.63
C TYR A 397 -4.66 -20.96 27.08
N GLY A 398 -5.06 -22.21 27.34
CA GLY A 398 -6.34 -22.77 26.90
C GLY A 398 -7.56 -21.96 27.37
N LYS A 399 -7.49 -21.35 28.57
CA LYS A 399 -8.54 -20.45 29.11
C LYS A 399 -8.74 -19.21 28.26
N PHE A 400 -7.74 -18.88 27.46
CA PHE A 400 -7.63 -17.64 26.73
C PHE A 400 -7.78 -17.80 25.21
N ARG A 401 -7.77 -19.04 24.72
CA ARG A 401 -7.86 -19.40 23.30
C ARG A 401 -9.25 -19.19 22.70
N MET A 402 -10.29 -19.45 23.49
CA MET A 402 -11.67 -19.38 23.03
C MET A 402 -12.26 -17.99 23.28
N SER A 403 -12.92 -17.46 22.28
CA SER A 403 -13.68 -16.22 22.38
C SER A 403 -14.92 -16.41 23.26
N THR A 404 -15.18 -15.44 24.14
CA THR A 404 -16.42 -15.37 24.92
C THR A 404 -17.56 -14.79 24.06
N GLN A 405 -18.81 -15.07 24.44
CA GLN A 405 -19.97 -14.51 23.75
C GLN A 405 -20.00 -12.97 23.85
N ALA A 406 -19.51 -12.41 24.96
CA ALA A 406 -19.39 -10.96 25.14
C ALA A 406 -18.42 -10.34 24.13
N GLU A 407 -17.25 -10.95 23.92
CA GLU A 407 -16.29 -10.47 22.92
C GLU A 407 -16.83 -10.60 21.48
N VAL A 408 -17.58 -11.67 21.17
CA VAL A 408 -18.24 -11.81 19.87
C VAL A 408 -19.30 -10.71 19.66
N ARG A 409 -20.14 -10.43 20.68
CA ARG A 409 -21.13 -9.34 20.61
C ARG A 409 -20.43 -7.98 20.44
N PHE A 410 -19.35 -7.74 21.18
CA PHE A 410 -18.55 -6.52 21.06
C PHE A 410 -17.97 -6.36 19.65
N LYS A 411 -17.39 -7.43 19.08
CA LYS A 411 -16.88 -7.43 17.71
C LYS A 411 -17.97 -7.05 16.69
N LEU A 412 -19.15 -7.67 16.78
CA LEU A 412 -20.25 -7.36 15.86
C LEU A 412 -20.75 -5.91 16.00
N ALA A 413 -20.86 -5.41 17.25
CA ALA A 413 -21.19 -4.01 17.49
C ALA A 413 -20.11 -3.08 16.90
N LEU A 414 -18.83 -3.43 17.07
CA LEU A 414 -17.73 -2.68 16.48
C LEU A 414 -17.83 -2.63 14.94
N HIS A 415 -18.17 -3.73 14.27
CA HIS A 415 -18.41 -3.72 12.82
C HIS A 415 -19.56 -2.82 12.41
N TYR A 416 -20.66 -2.85 13.15
CA TYR A 416 -21.80 -1.97 12.91
C TYR A 416 -21.38 -0.49 13.01
N PHE A 417 -20.73 -0.10 14.11
CA PHE A 417 -20.35 1.30 14.34
C PHE A 417 -19.23 1.78 13.43
N LYS A 418 -18.18 0.97 13.25
CA LYS A 418 -16.99 1.34 12.49
C LYS A 418 -17.28 1.37 10.98
N ASN A 419 -18.04 0.40 10.49
CA ASN A 419 -18.17 0.14 9.06
C ASN A 419 -19.62 0.29 8.54
N ARG A 420 -20.55 0.81 9.35
CA ARG A 420 -22.00 0.89 9.04
C ARG A 420 -22.61 -0.47 8.63
N MET A 421 -22.09 -1.57 9.16
CA MET A 421 -22.48 -2.92 8.75
C MET A 421 -23.68 -3.44 9.52
N LYS A 422 -24.87 -3.48 8.90
CA LYS A 422 -26.06 -4.12 9.50
C LYS A 422 -26.03 -5.64 9.44
N CYS A 423 -25.30 -6.21 8.48
CA CYS A 423 -25.25 -7.65 8.31
C CYS A 423 -23.85 -8.16 7.96
N TYR A 424 -23.55 -9.34 8.49
CA TYR A 424 -22.32 -10.07 8.24
C TYR A 424 -22.70 -11.55 8.05
N THR A 425 -22.44 -12.11 6.87
CA THR A 425 -22.67 -13.53 6.61
C THR A 425 -21.37 -14.23 6.24
N LYS A 426 -21.15 -15.40 6.84
CA LYS A 426 -20.02 -16.28 6.56
C LYS A 426 -20.57 -17.64 6.13
N ALA A 427 -20.23 -18.08 4.92
CA ALA A 427 -20.62 -19.37 4.38
C ALA A 427 -19.42 -20.08 3.72
#